data_AF-A0A8D1P262-F1
#
_entry.id   AF-A0A8D1P262-F1
#
_cell.length_a   1.000
_cell.length_b   1.000
_cell.length_c   1.000
_cell.angle_alpha   90.00
_cell.angle_beta   90.00
_cell.angle_gamma   90.00
#
_symmetry.space_group_name_H-M   'P 1'
#
loop_
_entity.id
_entity.type
_entity.pdbx_description
1 polymer ?
#
loop_
_entity_poly.entity_id
_entity_poly.type
_entity_poly.pdbx_seq_one_letter_code
_entity_poly.pdbx_strand_id
1 'polypeptide(L)'
;LPGRATPSSPPPGRCEAMRMLLADQGQSWKEEVVTKETWLQGPLKATCLYGQLPKFQDGDLTLYQSNAILRHLGRSLGLYGKDLREAALLDMVNDGVEDLRRLCSHLIRHNYEEDKARYVEELPGHLRPFETLLSQNQGGQAFIVGSQISFADYNLLDLLLSHQVLVPSCLDAFPLLSAYVARLSARPKLKAFLASPEHVNRPIFGSRKI
;
A
#
# COMPACT_ATOMS: atom_id res chain seq x y z
N LEU A 1 16.14 -5.51 16.82
CA LEU A 1 16.91 -5.88 15.60
C LEU A 1 17.49 -4.60 15.02
N PRO A 2 18.81 -4.49 14.79
CA PRO A 2 19.37 -3.25 14.27
C PRO A 2 19.03 -3.09 12.79
N GLY A 3 18.54 -1.90 12.43
CA GLY A 3 18.90 -1.27 11.15
C GLY A 3 17.93 -1.41 9.96
N ARG A 4 16.61 -1.43 10.15
CA ARG A 4 15.72 -1.22 8.99
C ARG A 4 15.75 0.23 8.55
N ALA A 5 16.06 0.49 7.29
CA ALA A 5 16.06 1.83 6.72
C ALA A 5 15.36 1.88 5.36
N THR A 6 14.60 2.95 5.13
CA THR A 6 13.85 3.17 3.89
C THR A 6 14.20 4.53 3.29
N PRO A 7 15.07 4.59 2.28
CA PRO A 7 15.08 5.75 1.39
C PRO A 7 13.79 5.83 0.59
N SER A 8 13.03 6.91 0.79
CA SER A 8 11.75 7.14 0.14
C SER A 8 11.58 8.60 -0.29
N SER A 9 10.78 8.82 -1.33
CA SER A 9 10.34 10.18 -1.66
C SER A 9 9.34 10.70 -0.62
N PRO A 10 9.14 12.04 -0.52
CA PRO A 10 8.26 12.64 0.48
C PRO A 10 6.77 12.25 0.45
N PRO A 11 6.11 11.97 -0.71
CA PRO A 11 4.73 11.50 -0.68
C PRO A 11 4.62 10.06 -0.14
N PRO A 12 3.47 9.66 0.42
CA PRO A 12 3.19 8.29 0.87
C PRO A 12 3.57 7.27 -0.21
N GLY A 13 3.00 7.45 -1.39
CA GLY A 13 3.34 6.74 -2.63
C GLY A 13 3.40 5.23 -2.43
N ARG A 14 4.39 4.60 -3.06
CA ARG A 14 4.59 3.14 -3.01
C ARG A 14 5.20 2.63 -1.68
N CYS A 15 5.38 3.51 -0.69
CA CYS A 15 5.92 3.15 0.62
C CYS A 15 4.84 3.03 1.69
N GLU A 16 3.63 3.50 1.44
CA GLU A 16 2.65 3.64 2.53
C GLU A 16 2.17 2.30 3.07
N ALA A 17 1.91 1.33 2.19
CA ALA A 17 1.59 -0.04 2.58
C ALA A 17 2.67 -0.68 3.48
N MET A 18 3.97 -0.47 3.19
CA MET A 18 5.03 -1.05 4.03
C MET A 18 5.16 -0.31 5.38
N ARG A 19 4.90 1.00 5.43
CA ARG A 19 4.90 1.77 6.68
C ARG A 19 3.76 1.33 7.60
N MET A 20 2.55 1.19 7.04
CA MET A 20 1.40 0.65 7.78
C MET A 20 1.69 -0.75 8.31
N LEU A 21 2.28 -1.63 7.48
CA LEU A 21 2.69 -2.97 7.90
C LEU A 21 3.68 -2.91 9.07
N LEU A 22 4.78 -2.16 8.93
CA LEU A 22 5.81 -2.06 9.96
C LEU A 22 5.24 -1.50 11.27
N ALA A 23 4.43 -0.44 11.20
CA ALA A 23 3.81 0.17 12.36
C ALA A 23 2.84 -0.79 13.08
N ASP A 24 1.94 -1.43 12.34
CA ASP A 24 0.95 -2.36 12.92
C ASP A 24 1.61 -3.60 13.54
N GLN A 25 2.76 -4.01 13.00
CA GLN A 25 3.59 -5.10 13.52
C GLN A 25 4.56 -4.66 14.63
N GLY A 26 4.50 -3.39 15.06
CA GLY A 26 5.38 -2.83 16.10
C GLY A 26 6.85 -2.86 15.75
N GLN A 27 7.18 -2.81 14.46
CA GLN A 27 8.55 -2.77 13.97
C GLN A 27 9.03 -1.32 13.96
N SER A 28 10.29 -1.10 14.34
CA SER A 28 10.96 0.18 14.14
C SER A 28 11.69 0.21 12.79
N TRP A 29 11.76 1.38 12.18
CA TRP A 29 12.57 1.65 11.00
C TRP A 29 13.06 3.10 11.04
N LYS A 30 14.11 3.37 10.27
CA LYS A 30 14.59 4.72 10.00
C LYS A 30 14.10 5.14 8.62
N GLU A 31 13.53 6.33 8.52
CA GLU A 31 13.14 6.88 7.23
C GLU A 31 14.20 7.86 6.72
N GLU A 32 14.66 7.66 5.49
CA GLU A 32 15.60 8.55 4.81
C GLU A 32 14.86 9.27 3.69
N VAL A 33 14.37 10.48 3.99
CA VAL A 33 13.58 11.26 3.03
C VAL A 33 14.48 11.83 1.95
N VAL A 34 14.26 11.41 0.71
CA VAL A 34 14.99 11.87 -0.47
C VAL A 34 14.21 12.97 -1.14
N THR A 35 14.70 14.22 -1.07
CA THR A 35 14.04 15.36 -1.74
C THR A 35 14.13 15.25 -3.26
N LYS A 36 13.21 15.91 -3.98
CA LYS A 36 13.24 15.97 -5.45
C LYS A 36 14.57 16.54 -5.95
N GLU A 37 15.10 17.56 -5.29
CA GLU A 37 16.40 18.15 -5.61
C GLU A 37 17.54 17.13 -5.48
N THR A 38 17.63 16.45 -4.33
CA THR A 38 18.63 15.39 -4.10
C THR A 38 18.52 14.28 -5.15
N TRP A 39 17.30 13.89 -5.50
CA TRP A 39 17.07 12.87 -6.53
C TRP A 39 17.53 13.31 -7.92
N LEU A 40 17.32 14.58 -8.27
CA LEU A 40 17.69 15.15 -9.57
C LEU A 40 19.20 15.35 -9.74
N GLN A 41 19.97 15.44 -8.64
CA GLN A 41 21.44 15.50 -8.73
C GLN A 41 22.05 14.27 -9.40
N GLY A 42 21.43 13.09 -9.26
CA GLY A 42 21.78 11.89 -10.03
C GLY A 42 22.54 10.77 -9.30
N PRO A 43 23.51 11.02 -8.38
CA PRO A 43 24.30 9.95 -7.76
C PRO A 43 23.46 8.86 -7.10
N LEU A 44 22.48 9.23 -6.28
CA LEU A 44 21.61 8.26 -5.63
C LEU A 44 20.83 7.42 -6.65
N LYS A 45 20.27 8.06 -7.68
CA LYS A 45 19.55 7.37 -8.75
C LYS A 45 20.44 6.38 -9.49
N ALA A 46 21.69 6.74 -9.77
CA ALA A 46 22.65 5.85 -10.45
C ALA A 46 23.02 4.63 -9.60
N THR A 47 22.99 4.74 -8.27
CA THR A 47 23.22 3.60 -7.36
C THR A 47 21.98 2.72 -7.12
N CYS A 48 20.78 3.15 -7.54
CA CYS A 48 19.58 2.34 -7.41
C CYS A 48 19.50 1.33 -8.56
N LEU A 49 19.27 0.05 -8.25
CA LEU A 49 19.25 -1.05 -9.23
C LEU A 49 18.39 -0.77 -10.47
N TYR A 50 17.20 -0.20 -10.27
CA TYR A 50 16.27 0.16 -11.35
C TYR A 50 16.17 1.67 -11.58
N GLY A 51 17.12 2.46 -11.06
CA GLY A 51 17.06 3.92 -11.14
C GLY A 51 15.81 4.53 -10.48
N GLN A 52 15.24 3.86 -9.48
CA GLN A 52 13.98 4.18 -8.84
C GLN A 52 14.02 3.94 -7.32
N LEU A 53 13.11 4.60 -6.60
CA LEU A 53 12.77 4.35 -5.20
C LEU A 53 11.41 3.61 -5.11
N PRO A 54 11.09 2.89 -4.02
CA PRO A 54 11.86 2.79 -2.77
C PRO A 54 13.13 1.93 -2.84
N LYS A 55 14.10 2.30 -1.99
CA LYS A 55 15.19 1.44 -1.54
C LYS A 55 14.87 1.03 -0.10
N PHE A 56 15.18 -0.20 0.27
CA PHE A 56 14.98 -0.73 1.61
C PHE A 56 16.22 -1.49 2.06
N GLN A 57 16.54 -1.36 3.34
CA GLN A 57 17.63 -2.09 3.99
C GLN A 57 17.08 -2.87 5.17
N ASP A 58 17.45 -4.14 5.28
CA ASP A 58 17.17 -5.02 6.41
C ASP A 58 18.47 -5.76 6.77
N GLY A 59 19.26 -5.18 7.67
CA GLY A 59 20.62 -5.64 7.93
C GLY A 59 21.55 -5.36 6.74
N ASP A 60 22.18 -6.40 6.21
CA ASP A 60 23.05 -6.37 5.02
C ASP A 60 22.27 -6.48 3.70
N LEU A 61 21.01 -6.90 3.77
CA LEU A 61 20.16 -7.03 2.60
C LEU A 61 19.66 -5.66 2.13
N THR A 62 19.97 -5.30 0.88
CA THR A 62 19.38 -4.15 0.18
C THR A 62 18.36 -4.62 -0.84
N LEU A 63 17.13 -4.12 -0.73
CA LEU A 63 16.02 -4.39 -1.66
C LEU A 63 15.55 -3.12 -2.37
N TYR A 64 14.99 -3.33 -3.55
CA TYR A 64 14.22 -2.36 -4.33
C TYR A 64 12.88 -3.00 -4.68
N GLN A 65 11.98 -2.25 -5.35
CA GLN A 65 10.61 -2.67 -5.69
C GLN A 65 9.70 -2.81 -4.46
N SER A 66 8.67 -1.96 -4.37
CA SER A 66 7.75 -1.92 -3.22
C SER A 66 7.12 -3.28 -2.90
N ASN A 67 6.71 -4.02 -3.92
CA ASN A 67 6.04 -5.31 -3.72
C ASN A 67 7.03 -6.42 -3.34
N ALA A 68 8.31 -6.34 -3.75
CA ALA A 68 9.34 -7.25 -3.26
C ALA A 68 9.64 -7.00 -1.77
N ILE A 69 9.65 -5.73 -1.35
CA ILE A 69 9.80 -5.33 0.06
C ILE A 69 8.62 -5.82 0.90
N LEU A 70 7.38 -5.59 0.44
CA LEU A 70 6.17 -6.09 1.11
C LEU A 70 6.19 -7.62 1.26
N ARG A 71 6.56 -8.36 0.21
CA ARG A 71 6.69 -9.82 0.25
C ARG A 71 7.81 -10.28 1.18
N HIS A 72 8.94 -9.57 1.23
CA HIS A 72 10.03 -9.84 2.18
C HIS A 72 9.58 -9.66 3.63
N LEU A 73 8.91 -8.55 3.94
CA LEU A 73 8.31 -8.31 5.25
C LEU A 73 7.24 -9.35 5.58
N GLY A 74 6.40 -9.69 4.60
CA GLY A 74 5.38 -10.74 4.73
C GLY A 74 5.99 -12.09 5.11
N ARG A 75 7.05 -12.53 4.44
CA ARG A 75 7.73 -13.79 4.75
C ARG A 75 8.43 -13.75 6.11
N SER A 76 9.17 -12.68 6.39
CA SER A 76 9.98 -12.59 7.62
C SER A 76 9.16 -12.36 8.90
N LEU A 77 7.94 -11.82 8.79
CA LEU A 77 7.06 -11.53 9.92
C LEU A 77 5.85 -12.48 10.02
N GLY A 78 5.77 -13.51 9.17
CA GLY A 78 4.66 -14.48 9.21
C GLY A 78 3.32 -13.93 8.70
N LEU A 79 3.33 -13.02 7.73
CA LEU A 79 2.16 -12.34 7.16
C LEU A 79 1.93 -12.78 5.71
N TYR A 80 2.18 -14.05 5.40
CA TYR A 80 2.12 -14.59 4.04
C TYR A 80 1.24 -15.85 3.95
N GLY A 81 0.17 -15.88 4.75
CA GLY A 81 -0.73 -17.03 4.84
C GLY A 81 -0.11 -18.22 5.56
N LYS A 82 -0.93 -19.21 5.89
CA LYS A 82 -0.49 -20.38 6.67
C LYS A 82 0.13 -21.50 5.82
N ASP A 83 -0.14 -21.49 4.52
CA ASP A 83 0.27 -22.53 3.58
C ASP A 83 0.46 -21.96 2.16
N LEU A 84 0.95 -22.82 1.25
CA LEU A 84 1.22 -22.42 -0.14
C LEU A 84 -0.04 -21.98 -0.89
N ARG A 85 -1.22 -22.48 -0.50
CA ARG A 85 -2.47 -22.10 -1.14
C ARG A 85 -2.87 -20.69 -0.73
N GLU A 86 -2.82 -20.37 0.56
CA GLU A 86 -3.06 -19.00 1.03
C GLU A 86 -2.01 -18.03 0.50
N ALA A 87 -0.73 -18.44 0.44
CA ALA A 87 0.32 -17.62 -0.16
C ALA A 87 0.02 -17.28 -1.63
N ALA A 88 -0.40 -18.25 -2.45
CA ALA A 88 -0.77 -18.01 -3.84
C ALA A 88 -1.98 -17.08 -3.99
N LEU A 89 -2.98 -17.21 -3.12
CA LEU A 89 -4.13 -16.30 -3.10
C LEU A 89 -3.71 -14.87 -2.71
N LEU A 90 -2.81 -14.73 -1.74
CA LEU A 90 -2.28 -13.43 -1.34
C LEU A 90 -1.47 -12.75 -2.45
N ASP A 91 -0.70 -13.52 -3.21
CA ASP A 91 -0.02 -13.02 -4.39
C ASP A 91 -1.00 -12.53 -5.47
N MET A 92 -2.03 -13.31 -5.76
CA MET A 92 -3.10 -12.92 -6.69
C MET A 92 -3.79 -11.62 -6.27
N VAL A 93 -4.11 -11.47 -4.97
CA VAL A 93 -4.68 -10.24 -4.44
C VAL A 93 -3.73 -9.07 -4.62
N ASN A 94 -2.47 -9.23 -4.22
CA ASN A 94 -1.50 -8.14 -4.25
C ASN A 94 -1.19 -7.68 -5.68
N ASP A 95 -1.17 -8.60 -6.64
CA ASP A 95 -0.96 -8.26 -8.05
C ASP A 95 -2.18 -7.53 -8.63
N GLY A 96 -3.41 -7.91 -8.26
CA GLY A 96 -4.61 -7.14 -8.59
C GLY A 96 -4.62 -5.72 -7.98
N VAL A 97 -4.12 -5.57 -6.74
CA VAL A 97 -3.91 -4.26 -6.11
C VAL A 97 -2.89 -3.42 -6.91
N GLU A 98 -1.79 -4.03 -7.36
CA GLU A 98 -0.76 -3.36 -8.15
C GLU A 98 -1.30 -2.87 -9.50
N ASP A 99 -2.13 -3.65 -10.18
CA ASP A 99 -2.73 -3.25 -11.46
C ASP A 99 -3.64 -2.02 -11.30
N LEU A 100 -4.53 -2.02 -10.31
CA LEU A 100 -5.37 -0.85 -10.04
C LEU A 100 -4.53 0.35 -9.56
N ARG A 101 -3.49 0.12 -8.76
CA ARG A 101 -2.56 1.18 -8.34
C ARG A 101 -1.84 1.82 -9.51
N ARG A 102 -1.44 1.04 -10.52
CA ARG A 102 -0.83 1.55 -11.75
C ARG A 102 -1.80 2.38 -12.56
N LEU A 103 -3.04 1.92 -12.71
CA LEU A 103 -4.09 2.68 -13.40
C LEU A 103 -4.34 4.03 -12.72
N CYS A 104 -4.55 4.02 -11.40
CA CYS A 104 -4.69 5.24 -10.61
C CYS A 104 -3.47 6.16 -10.74
N SER A 105 -2.26 5.60 -10.61
CA SER A 105 -1.02 6.37 -10.75
C SER A 105 -0.87 7.01 -12.14
N HIS A 106 -1.33 6.33 -13.19
CA HIS A 106 -1.31 6.87 -14.54
C HIS A 106 -2.29 8.05 -14.68
N LEU A 107 -3.53 7.89 -14.21
CA LEU A 107 -4.53 8.96 -14.16
C LEU A 107 -3.97 10.19 -13.44
N ILE A 108 -3.51 10.02 -12.19
CA ILE A 108 -3.01 11.14 -11.37
C ILE A 108 -1.82 11.83 -12.02
N ARG A 109 -0.96 11.13 -12.75
CA ARG A 109 0.27 11.72 -13.31
C ARG A 109 0.05 12.39 -14.64
N HIS A 110 -0.83 11.88 -15.50
CA HIS A 110 -0.87 12.24 -16.90
C HIS A 110 -2.18 12.91 -17.34
N ASN A 111 -3.34 12.31 -17.03
CA ASN A 111 -4.61 12.66 -17.68
C ASN A 111 -5.73 12.95 -16.68
N TYR A 112 -5.40 13.56 -15.53
CA TYR A 112 -6.33 13.65 -14.42
C TYR A 112 -7.63 14.39 -14.78
N GLU A 113 -7.53 15.55 -15.46
CA GLU A 113 -8.72 16.34 -15.79
C GLU A 113 -9.57 15.68 -16.88
N GLU A 114 -8.94 15.04 -17.87
CA GLU A 114 -9.65 14.44 -19.00
C GLU A 114 -10.27 13.08 -18.66
N ASP A 115 -9.55 12.23 -17.92
CA ASP A 115 -9.91 10.82 -17.73
C ASP A 115 -10.59 10.53 -16.38
N LYS A 116 -10.65 11.50 -15.44
CA LYS A 116 -11.19 11.24 -14.09
C LYS A 116 -12.65 10.76 -14.12
N ALA A 117 -13.50 11.36 -14.96
CA ALA A 117 -14.91 10.97 -15.03
C ALA A 117 -15.07 9.49 -15.44
N ARG A 118 -14.37 9.07 -16.50
CA ARG A 118 -14.35 7.66 -16.95
C ARG A 118 -13.76 6.75 -15.87
N TYR A 119 -12.66 7.15 -15.24
CA TYR A 119 -12.06 6.38 -14.17
C TYR A 119 -13.03 6.13 -13.01
N VAL A 120 -13.78 7.15 -12.59
CA VAL A 120 -14.78 7.05 -11.53
C VAL A 120 -15.92 6.11 -11.93
N GLU A 121 -16.35 6.14 -13.19
CA GLU A 121 -17.37 5.24 -13.73
C GLU A 121 -16.90 3.77 -13.74
N GLU A 122 -15.64 3.52 -14.07
CA GLU A 122 -15.05 2.17 -14.15
C GLU A 122 -14.61 1.62 -12.78
N LEU A 123 -14.32 2.49 -11.81
CA LEU A 123 -13.79 2.12 -10.49
C LEU A 123 -14.58 1.03 -9.76
N PRO A 124 -15.93 1.03 -9.73
CA PRO A 124 -16.69 -0.06 -9.12
C PRO A 124 -16.39 -1.43 -9.75
N GLY A 125 -16.12 -1.49 -11.06
CA GLY A 125 -15.71 -2.71 -11.75
C GLY A 125 -14.36 -3.22 -11.25
N HIS A 126 -13.42 -2.32 -10.95
CA HIS A 126 -12.11 -2.66 -10.40
C HIS A 126 -12.12 -3.02 -8.91
N LEU A 127 -13.08 -2.49 -8.14
CA LEU A 127 -13.20 -2.79 -6.70
C LEU A 127 -13.97 -4.09 -6.41
N ARG A 128 -14.92 -4.46 -7.28
CA ARG A 128 -15.78 -5.64 -7.12
C ARG A 128 -15.03 -6.96 -6.89
N PRO A 129 -13.86 -7.24 -7.51
CA PRO A 129 -13.10 -8.44 -7.22
C PRO A 129 -12.69 -8.56 -5.74
N PHE A 130 -12.30 -7.46 -5.10
CA PHE A 130 -11.90 -7.48 -3.68
C PHE A 130 -13.11 -7.70 -2.74
N GLU A 131 -14.25 -7.08 -3.05
CA GLU A 131 -15.52 -7.36 -2.35
C GLU A 131 -15.92 -8.84 -2.48
N THR A 132 -15.75 -9.41 -3.67
CA THR A 132 -16.03 -10.82 -3.96
C THR A 132 -15.11 -11.76 -3.18
N LEU A 133 -13.82 -11.44 -3.08
CA LEU A 133 -12.87 -12.21 -2.28
C LEU A 133 -13.21 -12.17 -0.79
N LEU A 134 -13.60 -10.99 -0.26
CA LEU A 134 -14.06 -10.87 1.12
C LEU A 134 -15.30 -11.72 1.37
N SER A 135 -16.30 -11.69 0.47
CA SER A 135 -17.52 -12.48 0.66
C SER A 135 -17.27 -13.99 0.70
N GLN A 136 -16.27 -14.45 -0.06
CA GLN A 136 -15.84 -15.86 -0.10
C GLN A 136 -14.98 -16.27 1.11
N ASN A 137 -14.42 -15.33 1.86
CA ASN A 137 -13.59 -15.59 3.04
C ASN A 137 -14.33 -15.21 4.33
N GLN A 138 -15.03 -16.18 4.93
CA GLN A 138 -15.74 -16.02 6.21
C GLN A 138 -16.73 -14.84 6.20
N GLY A 139 -17.40 -14.60 5.06
CA GLY A 139 -18.37 -13.51 4.90
C GLY A 139 -17.79 -12.12 5.17
N GLY A 140 -16.51 -11.90 4.85
CA GLY A 140 -15.82 -10.61 4.99
C GLY A 140 -15.44 -10.22 6.41
N GLN A 141 -15.65 -11.10 7.39
CA GLN A 141 -15.39 -10.80 8.81
C GLN A 141 -13.92 -10.96 9.22
N ALA A 142 -13.11 -11.65 8.41
CA ALA A 142 -11.70 -11.93 8.69
C ALA A 142 -10.74 -10.96 7.96
N PHE A 143 -9.82 -11.46 7.14
CA PHE A 143 -8.91 -10.66 6.30
C PHE A 143 -9.21 -10.92 4.81
N ILE A 144 -8.42 -10.37 3.90
CA ILE A 144 -8.65 -10.60 2.46
C ILE A 144 -8.46 -12.08 2.08
N VAL A 145 -7.56 -12.79 2.78
CA VAL A 145 -7.35 -14.24 2.68
C VAL A 145 -7.13 -14.81 4.08
N GLY A 146 -7.78 -15.94 4.39
CA GLY A 146 -7.57 -16.65 5.65
C GLY A 146 -8.07 -15.87 6.88
N SER A 147 -7.59 -16.27 8.06
CA SER A 147 -7.96 -15.69 9.36
C SER A 147 -6.87 -14.83 10.00
N GLN A 148 -5.73 -14.66 9.34
CA GLN A 148 -4.59 -13.86 9.81
C GLN A 148 -4.31 -12.72 8.82
N ILE A 149 -3.82 -11.59 9.34
CA ILE A 149 -3.45 -10.44 8.52
C ILE A 149 -2.22 -10.77 7.66
N SER A 150 -2.18 -10.20 6.46
CA SER A 150 -1.13 -10.43 5.48
C SER A 150 -0.51 -9.13 4.96
N PHE A 151 0.61 -9.23 4.24
CA PHE A 151 1.17 -8.08 3.52
C PHE A 151 0.19 -7.49 2.48
N ALA A 152 -0.66 -8.33 1.88
CA ALA A 152 -1.63 -7.91 0.88
C ALA A 152 -2.76 -7.07 1.50
N ASP A 153 -3.13 -7.33 2.76
CA ASP A 153 -4.13 -6.52 3.48
C ASP A 153 -3.68 -5.07 3.62
N TYR A 154 -2.42 -4.82 3.98
CA TYR A 154 -1.89 -3.46 4.09
C TYR A 154 -1.82 -2.75 2.73
N ASN A 155 -1.50 -3.47 1.66
CA ASN A 155 -1.46 -2.90 0.31
C ASN A 155 -2.86 -2.57 -0.21
N LEU A 156 -3.83 -3.46 0.03
CA LEU A 156 -5.23 -3.21 -0.30
C LEU A 156 -5.81 -2.06 0.54
N LEU A 157 -5.52 -2.01 1.84
CA LEU A 157 -5.96 -0.90 2.69
C LEU A 157 -5.46 0.45 2.18
N ASP A 158 -4.17 0.55 1.84
CA ASP A 158 -3.58 1.78 1.28
C ASP A 158 -4.29 2.21 -0.01
N LEU A 159 -4.56 1.22 -0.89
CA LEU A 159 -5.27 1.45 -2.13
C LEU A 159 -6.67 2.02 -1.85
N LEU A 160 -7.44 1.40 -0.96
CA LEU A 160 -8.81 1.81 -0.66
C LEU A 160 -8.86 3.20 0.00
N LEU A 161 -7.98 3.47 0.98
CA LEU A 161 -7.88 4.79 1.61
C LEU A 161 -7.54 5.88 0.59
N SER A 162 -6.58 5.61 -0.32
CA SER A 162 -6.23 6.54 -1.40
C SER A 162 -7.42 6.79 -2.33
N HIS A 163 -8.22 5.76 -2.64
CA HIS A 163 -9.42 5.90 -3.47
C HIS A 163 -10.54 6.65 -2.76
N GLN A 164 -10.69 6.54 -1.43
CA GLN A 164 -11.63 7.36 -0.67
C GLN A 164 -11.24 8.84 -0.68
N VAL A 165 -9.96 9.19 -0.80
CA VAL A 165 -9.55 10.59 -1.02
C VAL A 165 -9.89 11.05 -2.45
N LEU A 166 -9.66 10.19 -3.45
CA LEU A 166 -9.93 10.51 -4.85
C LEU A 166 -11.44 10.58 -5.18
N VAL A 167 -12.22 9.67 -4.58
CA VAL A 167 -13.65 9.43 -4.79
C VAL A 167 -14.29 9.05 -3.44
N PRO A 168 -14.75 10.03 -2.64
CA PRO A 168 -15.23 9.79 -1.26
C PRO A 168 -16.28 8.68 -1.10
N SER A 169 -17.18 8.54 -2.07
CA SER A 169 -18.27 7.55 -2.05
C SER A 169 -17.92 6.20 -2.69
N CYS A 170 -16.66 5.95 -3.08
CA CYS A 170 -16.32 4.76 -3.87
C CYS A 170 -16.60 3.42 -3.18
N LEU A 171 -16.76 3.40 -1.85
CA LEU A 171 -17.03 2.20 -1.07
C LEU A 171 -18.51 2.05 -0.63
N ASP A 172 -19.39 2.99 -0.97
CA ASP A 172 -20.79 2.97 -0.51
C ASP A 172 -21.56 1.74 -1.02
N ALA A 173 -21.21 1.26 -2.22
CA ALA A 173 -21.77 0.07 -2.83
C ALA A 173 -21.08 -1.25 -2.40
N PHE A 174 -20.05 -1.18 -1.55
CA PHE A 174 -19.19 -2.30 -1.16
C PHE A 174 -19.15 -2.44 0.37
N PRO A 175 -20.21 -2.98 0.99
CA PRO A 175 -20.33 -3.03 2.43
C PRO A 175 -19.21 -3.84 3.10
N LEU A 176 -18.70 -4.90 2.48
CA LEU A 176 -17.60 -5.68 3.07
C LEU A 176 -16.28 -4.93 3.02
N LEU A 177 -15.95 -4.28 1.90
CA LEU A 177 -14.77 -3.42 1.79
C LEU A 177 -14.83 -2.24 2.77
N SER A 178 -15.99 -1.59 2.89
CA SER A 178 -16.19 -0.49 3.85
C SER A 178 -15.96 -0.95 5.30
N ALA A 179 -16.58 -2.08 5.69
CA ALA A 179 -16.37 -2.67 7.01
C ALA A 179 -14.93 -3.15 7.24
N TYR A 180 -14.28 -3.67 6.20
CA TYR A 180 -12.88 -4.10 6.21
C TYR A 180 -11.93 -2.93 6.46
N VAL A 181 -12.09 -1.82 5.73
CA VAL A 181 -11.30 -0.59 5.93
C VAL A 181 -11.47 -0.08 7.36
N ALA A 182 -12.70 0.01 7.85
CA ALA A 182 -12.97 0.44 9.22
C ALA A 182 -12.29 -0.47 10.27
N ARG A 183 -12.42 -1.79 10.10
CA ARG A 183 -11.85 -2.80 11.01
C ARG A 183 -10.33 -2.75 11.05
N LEU A 184 -9.67 -2.69 9.89
CA LEU A 184 -8.21 -2.63 9.85
C LEU A 184 -7.70 -1.30 10.40
N SER A 185 -8.31 -0.18 10.01
CA SER A 185 -7.91 1.16 10.49
C SER A 185 -8.11 1.33 12.00
N ALA A 186 -8.99 0.53 12.62
CA ALA A 186 -9.22 0.53 14.06
C ALA A 186 -8.21 -0.29 14.87
N ARG A 187 -7.33 -1.07 14.22
CA ARG A 187 -6.29 -1.84 14.92
C ARG A 187 -5.39 -0.89 15.71
N PRO A 188 -5.10 -1.12 17.01
CA PRO A 188 -4.55 -0.08 17.87
C PRO A 188 -3.26 0.59 17.36
N LYS A 189 -2.29 -0.20 16.90
CA LYS A 189 -1.00 0.31 16.39
C LYS A 189 -1.16 1.01 15.04
N LEU A 190 -1.92 0.42 14.12
CA LEU A 190 -2.21 1.03 12.83
C LEU A 190 -3.01 2.34 12.99
N LYS A 191 -4.02 2.37 13.85
CA LYS A 191 -4.79 3.58 14.19
C LYS A 191 -3.87 4.70 14.69
N ALA A 192 -2.95 4.38 15.59
CA ALA A 192 -1.98 5.34 16.10
C ALA A 192 -1.06 5.87 15.00
N PHE A 193 -0.60 5.01 14.09
CA PHE A 193 0.21 5.41 12.94
C PHE A 193 -0.57 6.30 11.95
N LEU A 194 -1.79 5.93 11.59
CA LEU A 194 -2.65 6.72 10.68
C LEU A 194 -3.00 8.10 11.26
N ALA A 195 -3.04 8.24 12.58
CA ALA A 195 -3.24 9.53 13.25
C ALA A 195 -1.93 10.32 13.48
N SER A 196 -0.77 9.72 13.20
CA SER A 196 0.52 10.34 13.51
C SER A 196 0.86 11.47 12.53
N PRO A 197 1.63 12.49 12.96
CA PRO A 197 2.12 13.54 12.05
C PRO A 197 2.94 12.99 10.88
N GLU A 198 3.64 11.87 11.07
CA GLU A 198 4.43 11.20 10.04
C GLU A 198 3.58 10.68 8.88
N HIS A 199 2.32 10.31 9.16
CA HIS A 199 1.34 9.92 8.15
C HIS A 199 0.56 11.14 7.63
N VAL A 200 -0.10 11.88 8.53
CA VAL A 200 -1.07 12.94 8.19
C VAL A 200 -0.43 14.08 7.39
N ASN A 201 0.84 14.42 7.65
CA ASN A 201 1.50 15.52 6.97
C ASN A 201 2.03 15.16 5.56
N ARG A 202 1.85 13.91 5.11
CA ARG A 202 2.33 13.46 3.79
C ARG A 202 1.21 13.54 2.74
N PRO A 203 1.43 14.23 1.62
CA PRO A 203 0.40 14.36 0.60
C PRO A 203 0.27 13.07 -0.22
N ILE A 204 -0.90 12.42 -0.17
CA ILE A 204 -1.19 11.12 -0.81
C ILE A 204 -0.81 11.13 -2.31
N PHE A 205 -1.15 12.19 -3.03
CA PHE A 205 -0.92 12.32 -4.48
C PHE A 205 0.20 13.31 -4.85
N GLY A 206 1.22 13.45 -3.99
CA GLY A 206 2.36 14.32 -4.27
C GLY A 206 1.97 15.81 -4.28
N SER A 207 2.35 16.54 -5.32
CA SER A 207 2.08 17.99 -5.40
C SER A 207 0.66 18.34 -5.84
N ARG A 208 -0.14 17.36 -6.30
CA ARG A 208 -1.54 17.63 -6.65
C ARG A 208 -2.39 17.67 -5.38
N LYS A 209 -3.07 18.79 -5.17
CA LYS A 209 -4.20 18.87 -4.23
C LYS A 209 -5.40 18.26 -4.96
N ILE A 210 -5.85 17.10 -4.48
CA ILE A 210 -7.05 16.40 -4.95
C ILE A 210 -8.17 16.69 -3.98
#